data_AF-A0A4Q1VS54-F1
#
_entry.id   AF-A0A4Q1VS54-F1
#
_cell.length_a   1.000
_cell.length_b   1.000
_cell.length_c   1.000
_cell.angle_alpha   90.00
_cell.angle_beta   90.00
_cell.angle_gamma   90.00
#
_symmetry.space_group_name_H-M   'P 1'
#
loop_
_entity.id
_entity.type
_entity.pdbx_description
1 polymer ?
#
loop_
_entity_poly.entity_id
_entity_poly.type
_entity_poly.pdbx_seq_one_letter_code
_entity_poly.pdbx_strand_id
1 'polypeptide(L)'
;MSCRGTTQKFTETAMRRITILGRNLKDEDIDQIKRLAEDAGMTGAKIEVVDAVGEPDPDCEDEIVLILASPETCVDPALETDLATTQRGGRRAICVWPHDAAPGAQPPDSMNKYAYSIIRFDTERFRVVATEEDQHCFETSDGQPLPKPNTERNLCVDEEKAKAL
;
A
#
# COMPACT_ATOMS: atom_id res chain seq x y z
N MET A 1 -7.48 29.54 -27.47
CA MET A 1 -6.60 29.40 -26.29
C MET A 1 -5.99 28.00 -26.34
N SER A 2 -4.67 27.93 -26.50
CA SER A 2 -3.91 26.69 -26.72
C SER A 2 -3.27 26.28 -25.40
N CYS A 3 -3.75 25.20 -24.79
CA CYS A 3 -3.09 24.59 -23.64
C CYS A 3 -2.02 23.63 -24.17
N ARG A 4 -0.80 24.15 -24.31
CA ARG A 4 0.42 23.32 -24.44
C ARG A 4 0.70 22.71 -23.08
N GLY A 5 0.15 21.52 -22.83
CA GLY A 5 0.59 20.62 -21.77
C GLY A 5 1.71 19.74 -22.32
N THR A 6 2.90 19.90 -21.78
CA THR A 6 4.12 19.16 -22.06
C THR A 6 3.84 17.66 -22.14
N THR A 7 4.16 17.05 -23.27
CA THR A 7 4.29 15.59 -23.38
C THR A 7 5.43 15.19 -22.44
N GLN A 8 5.11 14.86 -21.19
CA GLN A 8 6.01 14.13 -20.33
C GLN A 8 6.30 12.84 -21.09
N LYS A 9 7.52 12.73 -21.60
CA LYS A 9 8.04 11.46 -22.07
C LYS A 9 7.88 10.51 -20.89
N PHE A 10 7.09 9.47 -21.08
CA PHE A 10 7.11 8.28 -20.25
C PHE A 10 8.53 7.72 -20.35
N THR A 11 9.47 8.25 -19.55
CA THR A 11 10.62 7.48 -19.11
C THR A 11 10.04 6.20 -18.55
N GLU A 12 10.51 5.07 -19.07
CA GLU A 12 10.26 3.73 -18.52
C GLU A 12 9.93 3.85 -17.04
N THR A 13 8.65 3.66 -16.71
CA THR A 13 8.17 3.64 -15.34
C THR A 13 9.13 2.70 -14.62
N ALA A 14 9.96 3.22 -13.72
CA ALA A 14 10.92 2.40 -12.98
C ALA A 14 10.13 1.22 -12.42
N MET A 15 10.37 0.04 -12.98
CA MET A 15 9.41 -1.06 -12.90
C MET A 15 9.44 -1.59 -11.47
N ARG A 16 8.40 -1.26 -10.70
CA ARG A 16 8.34 -1.43 -9.24
C ARG A 16 8.34 -2.91 -8.85
N ARG A 17 9.05 -3.25 -7.77
CA ARG A 17 8.98 -4.59 -7.15
C ARG A 17 7.66 -4.71 -6.39
N ILE A 18 6.99 -5.85 -6.48
CA ILE A 18 5.80 -6.15 -5.68
C ILE A 18 6.16 -7.26 -4.70
N THR A 19 5.88 -7.03 -3.43
CA THR A 19 6.07 -8.01 -2.36
C THR A 19 4.71 -8.27 -1.71
N ILE A 20 4.22 -9.50 -1.78
CA ILE A 20 2.96 -9.92 -1.16
C ILE A 20 3.27 -10.48 0.22
N LEU A 21 2.64 -9.94 1.27
CA LEU A 21 2.71 -10.51 2.61
C LEU A 21 1.80 -11.75 2.69
N GLY A 22 2.39 -12.94 2.65
CA GLY A 22 1.70 -14.22 2.50
C GLY A 22 1.54 -15.06 3.77
N ARG A 23 2.12 -14.64 4.91
CA ARG A 23 2.29 -15.45 6.14
C ARG A 23 1.06 -16.29 6.55
N ASN A 24 -0.13 -15.71 6.47
CA ASN A 24 -1.39 -16.35 6.90
C ASN A 24 -2.38 -16.55 5.75
N LEU A 25 -1.93 -16.39 4.51
CA LEU A 25 -2.76 -16.51 3.32
C LEU A 25 -2.77 -17.94 2.80
N LYS A 26 -3.90 -18.36 2.22
CA LYS A 26 -3.96 -19.60 1.45
C LYS A 26 -3.40 -19.36 0.05
N ASP A 27 -3.05 -20.44 -0.65
CA ASP A 27 -2.61 -20.36 -2.04
C ASP A 27 -3.64 -19.65 -2.94
N GLU A 28 -4.94 -19.88 -2.71
CA GLU A 28 -6.03 -19.22 -3.43
C GLU A 28 -6.03 -17.69 -3.25
N ASP A 29 -5.77 -17.22 -2.03
CA ASP A 29 -5.69 -15.80 -1.70
C ASP A 29 -4.46 -15.15 -2.35
N ILE A 30 -3.33 -15.84 -2.30
CA ILE A 30 -2.07 -15.41 -2.94
C ILE A 30 -2.27 -15.31 -4.46
N ASP A 31 -2.87 -16.32 -5.08
CA ASP A 31 -3.17 -16.34 -6.51
C ASP A 31 -4.12 -15.21 -6.90
N GLN A 32 -5.12 -14.91 -6.07
CA GLN A 32 -6.05 -13.82 -6.30
C GLN A 32 -5.33 -12.46 -6.35
N ILE A 33 -4.45 -12.18 -5.39
CA ILE A 33 -3.70 -10.92 -5.32
C ILE A 33 -2.65 -10.82 -6.42
N LYS A 34 -1.99 -11.94 -6.76
CA LYS A 34 -1.07 -11.99 -7.90
C LYS A 34 -1.78 -11.60 -9.19
N ARG A 35 -2.96 -12.17 -9.44
CA ARG A 35 -3.78 -11.82 -10.62
C ARG A 35 -4.17 -10.36 -10.61
N LEU A 36 -4.55 -9.78 -9.46
CA LEU A 36 -4.85 -8.35 -9.37
C LEU A 36 -3.66 -7.49 -9.85
N ALA A 37 -2.46 -7.83 -9.39
CA ALA A 37 -1.25 -7.11 -9.77
C ALA A 37 -0.90 -7.31 -11.26
N GLU A 38 -0.98 -8.54 -11.76
CA GLU A 38 -0.74 -8.86 -13.16
C GLU A 38 -1.74 -8.18 -14.10
N ASP A 39 -3.03 -8.23 -13.78
CA ASP A 39 -4.10 -7.59 -14.54
C ASP A 39 -3.95 -6.05 -14.56
N ALA A 40 -3.34 -5.48 -13.52
CA ALA A 40 -2.99 -4.06 -13.46
C ALA A 40 -1.73 -3.69 -14.26
N GLY A 41 -1.09 -4.67 -14.90
CA GLY A 41 0.09 -4.51 -15.74
C GLY A 41 1.42 -4.70 -15.01
N MET A 42 1.42 -5.21 -13.77
CA MET A 42 2.65 -5.57 -13.07
C MET A 42 3.22 -6.87 -13.66
N THR A 43 4.54 -6.94 -13.79
CA THR A 43 5.19 -8.14 -14.32
C THR A 43 5.29 -9.21 -13.24
N GLY A 44 4.70 -10.39 -13.45
CA GLY A 44 4.74 -11.52 -12.51
C GLY A 44 6.15 -11.91 -12.05
N ALA A 45 7.17 -11.73 -12.91
CA ALA A 45 8.58 -11.97 -12.55
C ALA A 45 9.14 -11.02 -11.47
N LYS A 46 8.43 -9.94 -11.14
CA LYS A 46 8.76 -8.99 -10.06
C LYS A 46 7.84 -9.10 -8.85
N ILE A 47 6.98 -10.12 -8.81
CA ILE A 47 6.10 -10.40 -7.68
C ILE A 47 6.74 -11.49 -6.83
N GLU A 48 7.08 -11.14 -5.60
CA GLU A 48 7.55 -12.06 -4.58
C GLU A 48 6.48 -12.25 -3.50
N VAL A 49 6.44 -13.43 -2.89
CA VAL A 49 5.61 -13.71 -1.73
C VAL A 49 6.54 -13.96 -0.55
N VAL A 50 6.31 -13.25 0.55
CA VAL A 50 7.14 -13.31 1.74
C VAL A 50 6.31 -13.56 2.99
N ASP A 51 6.90 -14.24 3.96
CA ASP A 51 6.29 -14.43 5.28
C ASP A 51 6.49 -13.22 6.20
N ALA A 52 7.37 -12.28 5.86
CA ALA A 52 7.58 -11.03 6.59
C ALA A 52 8.17 -9.98 5.65
N VAL A 53 7.82 -8.71 5.85
CA VAL A 53 8.23 -7.63 4.94
C VAL A 53 9.74 -7.38 5.01
N GLY A 54 10.33 -7.48 6.21
CA GLY A 54 11.77 -7.30 6.42
C GLY A 54 12.29 -5.90 6.11
N GLU A 55 13.61 -5.73 6.17
CA GLU A 55 14.27 -4.46 5.87
C GLU A 55 14.24 -4.15 4.36
N PRO A 56 14.24 -2.86 3.97
CA PRO A 56 14.19 -2.50 2.56
C PRO A 56 15.47 -2.94 1.85
N ASP A 57 15.33 -3.34 0.60
CA ASP A 57 16.47 -3.61 -0.28
C ASP A 57 17.15 -2.27 -0.65
N PRO A 58 18.43 -2.05 -0.31
CA PRO A 58 19.11 -0.79 -0.57
C PRO A 58 19.26 -0.48 -2.07
N ASP A 59 19.17 -1.49 -2.94
CA ASP A 59 19.25 -1.34 -4.39
C ASP A 59 17.86 -1.19 -5.04
N CYS A 60 16.78 -1.26 -4.25
CA CYS A 60 15.42 -1.07 -4.72
C CYS A 60 14.92 0.34 -4.43
N GLU A 61 14.74 1.14 -5.48
CA GLU A 61 14.26 2.52 -5.35
C GLU A 61 12.77 2.60 -5.00
N ASP A 62 11.97 1.64 -5.50
CA ASP A 62 10.52 1.62 -5.37
C ASP A 62 9.99 0.18 -5.18
N GLU A 63 9.38 -0.08 -4.04
CA GLU A 63 8.73 -1.36 -3.72
C GLU A 63 7.30 -1.14 -3.20
N ILE A 64 6.37 -1.95 -3.70
CA ILE A 64 5.00 -2.02 -3.21
C ILE A 64 4.87 -3.27 -2.36
N VAL A 65 4.44 -3.07 -1.12
CA VAL A 65 4.08 -4.16 -0.22
C VAL A 65 2.56 -4.33 -0.29
N LEU A 66 2.12 -5.45 -0.85
CA LEU A 66 0.73 -5.76 -1.11
C LEU A 66 0.20 -6.69 -0.01
N ILE A 67 -0.88 -6.28 0.65
CA ILE A 67 -1.40 -6.95 1.84
C ILE A 67 -2.90 -7.21 1.64
N LEU A 68 -3.34 -8.45 1.80
CA LEU A 68 -4.77 -8.76 1.84
C LEU A 68 -5.33 -8.40 3.22
N ALA A 69 -6.39 -7.61 3.26
CA ALA A 69 -7.14 -7.33 4.48
C ALA A 69 -8.12 -8.47 4.83
N SER A 70 -7.62 -9.72 4.82
CA SER A 70 -8.38 -10.89 5.26
C SER A 70 -8.51 -10.91 6.79
N PRO A 71 -9.53 -11.57 7.35
CA PRO A 71 -9.64 -11.74 8.80
C PRO A 71 -8.37 -12.32 9.44
N GLU A 72 -7.73 -13.29 8.79
CA GLU A 72 -6.50 -13.95 9.25
C GLU A 72 -5.32 -12.99 9.30
N THR A 73 -5.18 -12.12 8.29
CA THR A 73 -4.13 -11.11 8.26
C THR A 73 -4.39 -10.02 9.30
N CYS A 74 -5.64 -9.58 9.43
CA CYS A 74 -6.03 -8.49 10.34
C CYS A 74 -5.85 -8.84 11.83
N VAL A 75 -5.86 -10.12 12.21
CA VAL A 75 -5.61 -10.58 13.58
C VAL A 75 -4.15 -10.99 13.84
N ASP A 76 -3.29 -10.90 12.82
CA ASP A 76 -1.88 -11.25 12.96
C ASP A 76 -1.15 -10.25 13.89
N PRO A 77 -0.58 -10.72 15.02
CA PRO A 77 0.13 -9.84 15.95
C PRO A 77 1.36 -9.17 15.33
N ALA A 78 1.95 -9.72 14.27
CA ALA A 78 3.11 -9.14 13.60
C ALA A 78 2.75 -8.14 12.50
N LEU A 79 1.46 -8.04 12.10
CA LEU A 79 1.00 -7.14 11.05
C LEU A 79 1.40 -5.68 11.29
N GLU A 80 1.26 -5.17 12.52
CA GLU A 80 1.63 -3.77 12.80
C GLU A 80 3.12 -3.53 12.58
N THR A 81 3.97 -4.50 12.94
CA THR A 81 5.43 -4.39 12.75
C THR A 81 5.80 -4.43 11.27
N ASP A 82 5.18 -5.33 10.51
CA ASP A 82 5.36 -5.43 9.05
C ASP A 82 4.95 -4.13 8.35
N LEU A 83 3.76 -3.60 8.68
CA LEU A 83 3.25 -2.33 8.16
C LEU A 83 4.11 -1.13 8.56
N ALA A 84 4.56 -1.05 9.80
CA ALA A 84 5.44 0.04 10.25
C ALA A 84 6.77 0.04 9.48
N THR A 85 7.24 -1.14 9.08
CA THR A 85 8.49 -1.31 8.34
C THR A 85 8.37 -0.77 6.91
N THR A 86 7.18 -0.78 6.30
CA THR A 86 6.96 -0.22 4.95
C THR A 86 7.11 1.30 4.89
N GLN A 87 7.21 2.00 6.02
CA GLN A 87 7.45 3.44 6.06
C GLN A 87 8.91 3.82 5.72
N ARG A 88 9.76 2.84 5.40
CA ARG A 88 11.19 3.01 5.08
C ARG A 88 11.47 2.62 3.64
N GLY A 89 12.46 3.28 3.02
CA GLY A 89 13.09 2.83 1.76
C GLY A 89 12.19 2.92 0.52
N GLY A 90 11.42 4.00 0.35
CA GLY A 90 10.57 4.17 -0.84
C GLY A 90 9.38 3.20 -0.93
N ARG A 91 9.10 2.45 0.15
CA ARG A 91 8.06 1.43 0.16
C ARG A 91 6.68 2.01 0.37
N ARG A 92 5.68 1.33 -0.21
CA ARG A 92 4.26 1.68 -0.05
C ARG A 92 3.44 0.44 0.27
N ALA A 93 2.76 0.46 1.41
CA ALA A 93 1.81 -0.58 1.80
C ALA A 93 0.45 -0.34 1.13
N ILE A 94 0.08 -1.17 0.16
CA ILE A 94 -1.26 -1.16 -0.42
C ILE A 94 -2.03 -2.33 0.19
N CYS A 95 -3.06 -2.00 0.97
CA CYS A 95 -3.97 -2.98 1.55
C CYS A 95 -5.18 -3.17 0.63
N VAL A 96 -5.55 -4.41 0.36
CA VAL A 96 -6.66 -4.75 -0.53
C VAL A 96 -7.68 -5.57 0.24
N TRP A 97 -8.94 -5.18 0.20
CA TRP A 97 -10.03 -6.00 0.73
C TRP A 97 -10.19 -7.28 -0.10
N PRO A 98 -10.38 -8.46 0.52
CA PRO A 98 -10.73 -9.67 -0.21
C PRO A 98 -12.10 -9.51 -0.88
N HIS A 99 -12.32 -10.27 -1.95
CA HIS A 99 -13.53 -10.13 -2.78
C HIS A 99 -14.81 -10.51 -2.01
N ASP A 100 -14.68 -11.37 -1.01
CA ASP A 100 -15.76 -11.84 -0.14
C ASP A 100 -15.83 -11.06 1.20
N ALA A 101 -15.11 -9.94 1.31
CA ALA A 101 -15.13 -9.10 2.51
C ALA A 101 -16.56 -8.72 2.89
N ALA A 102 -16.89 -8.87 4.18
CA ALA A 102 -18.19 -8.46 4.69
C ALA A 102 -18.43 -6.96 4.43
N PRO A 103 -19.62 -6.55 3.95
CA PRO A 103 -19.93 -5.14 3.72
C PRO A 103 -19.74 -4.31 4.99
N GLY A 104 -19.05 -3.17 4.86
CA GLY A 104 -18.78 -2.27 5.98
C GLY A 104 -17.69 -2.75 6.94
N ALA A 105 -16.95 -3.81 6.60
CA ALA A 105 -15.77 -4.23 7.34
C ALA A 105 -14.82 -3.03 7.53
N GLN A 106 -14.29 -2.90 8.75
CA GLN A 106 -13.36 -1.85 9.12
C GLN A 106 -11.95 -2.41 9.13
N PRO A 107 -10.96 -1.67 8.60
CA PRO A 107 -9.58 -2.10 8.67
C PRO A 107 -9.09 -2.00 10.12
N PRO A 108 -8.13 -2.85 10.54
CA PRO A 108 -7.50 -2.72 11.84
C PRO A 108 -6.75 -1.38 11.95
N ASP A 109 -6.55 -0.92 13.19
CA ASP A 109 -5.86 0.35 13.47
C ASP A 109 -4.47 0.43 12.85
N SER A 110 -3.76 -0.70 12.77
CA SER A 110 -2.44 -0.79 12.12
C SER A 110 -2.50 -0.40 10.64
N MET A 111 -3.50 -0.87 9.90
CA MET A 111 -3.70 -0.49 8.49
C MET A 111 -4.10 0.98 8.37
N ASN A 112 -5.01 1.48 9.21
CA ASN A 112 -5.36 2.91 9.20
C ASN A 112 -4.16 3.82 9.48
N LYS A 113 -3.21 3.35 10.28
CA LYS A 113 -2.04 4.11 10.71
C LYS A 113 -0.90 4.09 9.68
N TYR A 114 -0.69 2.97 9.00
CA TYR A 114 0.52 2.73 8.20
C TYR A 114 0.26 2.43 6.73
N ALA A 115 -0.96 2.07 6.33
CA ALA A 115 -1.25 1.82 4.92
C ALA A 115 -1.11 3.11 4.12
N TYR A 116 -0.46 2.98 2.96
CA TYR A 116 -0.42 4.04 1.96
C TYR A 116 -1.77 4.19 1.25
N SER A 117 -2.47 3.06 1.04
CA SER A 117 -3.83 3.01 0.54
C SER A 117 -4.54 1.74 1.00
N ILE A 118 -5.85 1.83 1.16
CA ILE A 118 -6.76 0.72 1.45
C ILE A 118 -7.84 0.73 0.37
N ILE A 119 -7.81 -0.26 -0.52
CA ILE A 119 -8.70 -0.31 -1.68
C ILE A 119 -9.54 -1.59 -1.67
N ARG A 120 -10.67 -1.55 -2.37
CA ARG A 120 -11.35 -2.78 -2.77
C ARG A 120 -10.53 -3.57 -3.79
N PHE A 121 -10.91 -4.82 -3.98
CA PHE A 121 -10.43 -5.65 -5.07
C PHE A 121 -10.86 -5.07 -6.43
N ASP A 122 -10.05 -4.15 -6.97
CA ASP A 122 -10.32 -3.41 -8.20
C ASP A 122 -9.00 -3.13 -8.94
N THR A 123 -8.87 -3.69 -10.14
CA THR A 123 -7.65 -3.64 -10.95
C THR A 123 -7.26 -2.22 -11.34
N GLU A 124 -8.23 -1.39 -11.72
CA GLU A 124 -8.00 -0.03 -12.17
C GLU A 124 -7.52 0.85 -11.01
N ARG A 125 -8.15 0.71 -9.84
CA ARG A 125 -7.71 1.41 -8.62
C ARG A 125 -6.35 0.95 -8.17
N PHE A 126 -6.10 -0.37 -8.15
CA PHE A 126 -4.79 -0.89 -7.81
C PHE A 126 -3.71 -0.31 -8.73
N ARG A 127 -3.96 -0.31 -10.05
CA ARG A 127 -3.05 0.30 -11.03
C ARG A 127 -2.75 1.76 -10.66
N VAL A 128 -3.78 2.58 -10.43
CA VAL A 128 -3.61 4.01 -10.12
C VAL A 128 -2.78 4.21 -8.84
N VAL A 129 -3.12 3.57 -7.73
CA VAL A 129 -2.37 3.76 -6.46
C VAL A 129 -0.96 3.13 -6.51
N ALA A 130 -0.75 2.12 -7.35
CA ALA A 130 0.55 1.49 -7.56
C ALA A 130 1.46 2.33 -8.46
N THR A 131 0.93 3.03 -9.48
CA THR A 131 1.74 3.76 -10.48
C THR A 131 1.83 5.26 -10.21
N GLU A 132 0.79 5.89 -9.66
CA GLU A 132 0.74 7.34 -9.43
C GLU A 132 1.11 7.69 -7.98
N GLU A 133 2.24 8.38 -7.79
CA GLU A 133 2.81 8.68 -6.47
C GLU A 133 2.00 9.67 -5.62
N ASP A 134 1.09 10.44 -6.21
CA ASP A 134 0.25 11.40 -5.47
C ASP A 134 -1.18 10.87 -5.24
N GLN A 135 -1.49 9.66 -5.72
CA GLN A 135 -2.82 9.07 -5.59
C GLN A 135 -2.87 8.12 -4.41
N HIS A 136 -3.78 8.39 -3.49
CA HIS A 136 -4.10 7.52 -2.37
C HIS A 136 -5.60 7.30 -2.30
N CYS A 137 -5.99 6.10 -1.91
CA CYS A 137 -7.39 5.72 -1.79
C CYS A 137 -7.58 4.99 -0.47
N PHE A 138 -8.58 5.42 0.30
CA PHE A 138 -8.94 4.81 1.58
C PHE A 138 -10.43 4.52 1.55
N GLU A 139 -10.76 3.25 1.46
CA GLU A 139 -12.12 2.78 1.26
C GLU A 139 -12.44 1.60 2.16
N THR A 140 -13.71 1.51 2.53
CA THR A 140 -14.31 0.32 3.14
C THR A 140 -14.43 -0.80 2.10
N SER A 141 -14.74 -2.01 2.56
CA SER A 141 -14.95 -3.18 1.69
C SER A 141 -16.06 -3.00 0.65
N ASP A 142 -17.04 -2.12 0.88
CA ASP A 142 -18.12 -1.76 -0.05
C ASP A 142 -17.79 -0.53 -0.92
N GLY A 143 -16.62 0.08 -0.74
CA GLY A 143 -16.10 1.15 -1.59
C GLY A 143 -16.54 2.53 -1.15
N GLN A 144 -17.09 2.65 0.06
CA GLN A 144 -17.35 3.95 0.66
C GLN A 144 -16.02 4.55 1.14
N PRO A 145 -15.81 5.87 1.00
CA PRO A 145 -14.63 6.51 1.52
C PRO A 145 -14.51 6.28 3.03
N LEU A 146 -13.35 5.80 3.49
CA LEU A 146 -13.02 5.79 4.91
C LEU A 146 -12.78 7.24 5.38
N PRO A 147 -13.11 7.57 6.64
CA PRO A 147 -12.72 8.85 7.22
C PRO A 147 -11.20 8.99 7.11
N LYS A 148 -10.73 10.17 6.70
CA LYS A 148 -9.29 10.43 6.57
C LYS A 148 -8.60 10.03 7.87
N PRO A 149 -7.48 9.28 7.81
CA PRO A 149 -6.70 8.97 8.99
C PRO A 149 -6.41 10.26 9.75
N ASN A 150 -6.68 10.29 11.05
CA ASN A 150 -6.27 11.39 11.90
C ASN A 150 -4.74 11.39 11.95
N THR A 151 -4.13 12.12 11.03
CA THR A 151 -2.72 12.48 11.12
C THR A 151 -2.64 13.51 12.23
N GLU A 152 -2.19 13.09 13.42
CA GLU A 152 -1.70 14.03 14.41
C GLU A 152 -0.63 14.87 13.69
N ARG A 153 -0.90 16.17 13.53
CA ARG A 153 0.10 17.08 12.95
C ARG A 153 1.35 16.92 13.81
N ASN A 154 2.44 16.41 13.24
CA ASN A 154 3.76 16.58 13.82
C ASN A 154 3.92 18.09 14.02
N LEU A 155 3.78 18.54 15.27
CA LEU A 155 4.12 19.90 15.65
C LEU A 155 5.59 20.04 15.25
N CYS A 156 5.86 20.84 14.22
CA CYS A 156 7.21 21.32 13.97
C CYS A 156 7.69 21.85 15.32
N VAL A 157 8.67 21.18 15.92
CA VAL A 157 9.27 21.66 17.15
C VAL A 157 9.96 22.95 16.74
N ASP A 158 9.42 24.09 17.14
CA ASP A 158 10.09 25.38 16.91
C ASP A 158 11.49 25.27 17.51
N GLU A 159 12.51 25.23 16.66
CA GLU A 159 13.93 25.14 17.05
C GLU A 159 14.33 26.31 17.98
N GLU A 160 13.53 27.38 18.03
CA GLU A 160 13.71 28.49 18.96
C GLU A 160 13.49 28.12 20.45
N LYS A 161 12.74 27.06 20.77
CA LYS A 161 12.61 26.60 22.17
C LYS A 161 13.72 25.66 22.64
N ALA A 162 14.48 25.05 21.73
CA ALA A 162 15.56 24.12 22.08
C ALA A 162 16.89 24.81 22.43
N LYS A 163 17.02 26.13 22.20
CA LYS A 163 18.22 26.91 22.54
C LYS A 163 18.13 27.69 23.85
N ALA A 164 17.08 27.50 24.65
CA ALA A 164 16.84 28.22 25.90
C ALA A 164 16.95 27.35 27.16
N LEU A 165 17.62 26.18 27.09
CA LEU A 165 17.97 25.35 28.24
C LEU A 165 19.48 25.10 28.29
#